data_AF-A0A382Y7Y6-F1
#
_entry.id   AF-A0A382Y7Y6-F1
#
_cell.length_a   1.000
_cell.length_b   1.000
_cell.length_c   1.000
_cell.angle_alpha   90.00
_cell.angle_beta   90.00
_cell.angle_gamma   90.00
#
_symmetry.space_group_name_H-M   'P 1'
#
loop_
_entity.id
_entity.type
_entity.pdbx_description
1 polymer ?
#
loop_
_entity_poly.entity_id
_entity_poly.type
_entity_poly.pdbx_seq_one_letter_code
_entity_poly.pdbx_strand_id
1 'polypeptide(L)'
;AEVDENGEKLLYHPRKAAEMQAVVSGQAVPVLTKGIVLYSGNLTSGGADSVTAGAKVYADALRQGDLSSSATESTGGASQVQVGKALGSVDADGFILLKIDL
;
A
#
# COMPACT_ATOMS: atom_id res chain seq x y z
N ALA A 1 -16.08 -13.60 2.97
CA ALA A 1 -17.08 -12.84 3.76
C ALA A 1 -16.33 -12.10 4.84
N GLU A 2 -16.72 -10.87 5.15
CA GLU A 2 -16.15 -10.08 6.25
C GLU A 2 -16.69 -10.62 7.58
N VAL A 3 -16.04 -11.68 8.06
CA VAL A 3 -16.40 -12.38 9.29
C VAL A 3 -15.33 -12.21 10.34
N ASP A 4 -15.74 -12.26 11.60
CA ASP A 4 -14.83 -12.30 12.72
C ASP A 4 -14.17 -13.70 12.87
N GLU A 5 -13.34 -13.85 13.90
CA GLU A 5 -12.65 -15.08 14.24
C GLU A 5 -13.57 -16.26 14.61
N ASN A 6 -14.86 -16.00 14.85
CA ASN A 6 -15.89 -17.01 15.13
C ASN A 6 -16.78 -17.29 13.91
N GLY A 7 -16.54 -16.64 12.77
CA GLY A 7 -17.34 -16.78 11.55
C GLY A 7 -18.60 -15.91 11.53
N GLU A 8 -18.77 -15.00 12.48
CA GLU A 8 -19.91 -14.08 12.54
C GLU A 8 -19.68 -12.85 11.65
N LYS A 9 -20.72 -12.38 10.96
CA LYS A 9 -20.59 -11.24 10.04
C LYS A 9 -20.32 -9.93 10.79
N LEU A 10 -19.23 -9.25 10.43
CA LEU A 10 -18.83 -7.97 11.03
C LEU A 10 -19.86 -6.84 10.81
N LEU A 11 -20.70 -6.95 9.78
CA LEU A 11 -21.81 -6.02 9.52
C LEU A 11 -22.76 -5.87 10.73
N TYR A 12 -22.97 -6.93 11.52
CA TYR A 12 -23.83 -6.90 12.69
C TYR A 12 -23.08 -6.58 13.99
N HIS A 13 -21.74 -6.57 13.96
CA HIS A 13 -20.87 -6.37 15.12
C HIS A 13 -19.91 -5.18 14.92
N PRO A 14 -20.43 -3.94 14.89
CA PRO A 14 -19.63 -2.74 14.56
C PRO A 14 -18.50 -2.45 15.56
N ARG A 15 -18.68 -2.81 16.84
CA ARG A 15 -17.61 -2.70 17.85
C ARG A 15 -16.44 -3.61 17.51
N LYS A 16 -16.74 -4.84 17.11
CA LYS A 16 -15.73 -5.84 16.74
C LYS A 16 -15.03 -5.47 15.43
N ALA A 17 -15.78 -4.96 14.46
CA ALA A 17 -15.20 -4.39 13.24
C ALA A 17 -14.21 -3.24 13.55
N ALA A 18 -14.55 -2.35 14.50
CA ALA A 18 -13.67 -1.27 14.93
C ALA A 18 -12.43 -1.78 15.69
N GLU A 19 -12.58 -2.77 16.57
CA GLU A 19 -11.47 -3.43 17.28
C GLU A 19 -10.50 -4.11 16.32
N MET A 20 -11.00 -4.72 15.24
CA MET A 20 -10.20 -5.32 14.16
C MET A 20 -9.68 -4.28 13.15
N GLN A 21 -10.05 -3.01 13.29
CA GLN A 21 -9.75 -1.95 12.33
C GLN A 21 -10.20 -2.31 10.89
N ALA A 22 -11.31 -3.04 10.78
CA ALA A 22 -11.86 -3.52 9.53
C ALA A 22 -12.88 -2.54 8.94
N VAL A 23 -12.89 -2.43 7.62
CA VAL A 23 -13.92 -1.70 6.86
C VAL A 23 -14.88 -2.73 6.27
N VAL A 24 -16.17 -2.54 6.50
CA VAL A 24 -17.23 -3.40 5.98
C VAL A 24 -17.68 -2.89 4.61
N SER A 25 -17.97 -3.81 3.70
CA SER A 25 -18.46 -3.51 2.35
C SER A 25 -19.64 -2.52 2.38
N GLY A 26 -19.55 -1.47 1.56
CA GLY A 26 -20.56 -0.40 1.47
C GLY A 26 -20.33 0.80 2.41
N GLN A 27 -19.35 0.73 3.32
CA GLN A 27 -18.95 1.89 4.12
C GLN A 27 -18.14 2.89 3.29
N ALA A 28 -18.36 4.18 3.54
CA ALA A 28 -17.54 5.24 2.97
C ALA A 28 -16.20 5.30 3.71
N VAL A 29 -15.10 5.28 2.95
CA VAL A 29 -13.74 5.46 3.47
C VAL A 29 -13.06 6.63 2.79
N PRO A 30 -12.28 7.44 3.53
CA PRO A 30 -11.47 8.48 2.90
C PRO A 30 -10.40 7.83 2.02
N VAL A 31 -10.20 8.40 0.83
CA VAL A 31 -9.17 7.97 -0.12
C VAL A 31 -8.09 9.04 -0.18
N LEU A 32 -6.85 8.66 0.11
CA LEU A 32 -5.71 9.54 -0.04
C LEU A 32 -5.33 9.65 -1.53
N THR A 33 -5.57 10.79 -2.15
CA THR A 33 -5.18 11.05 -3.55
C THR A 33 -3.85 11.79 -3.67
N LYS A 34 -3.51 12.62 -2.67
CA LYS A 34 -2.23 13.33 -2.57
C LYS A 34 -1.83 13.46 -1.10
N GLY A 35 -0.54 13.34 -0.79
CA GLY A 35 -0.03 13.51 0.57
C GLY A 35 1.34 12.90 0.79
N ILE A 36 1.81 12.96 2.04
CA ILE A 36 3.04 12.31 2.47
C ILE A 36 2.67 11.23 3.48
N VAL A 37 3.16 10.02 3.26
CA VAL A 37 2.89 8.86 4.12
C VAL A 37 4.18 8.11 4.44
N LEU A 38 4.17 7.45 5.59
CA LEU A 38 5.16 6.45 5.94
C LEU A 38 4.63 5.08 5.49
N TYR A 39 5.43 4.32 4.74
CA TYR A 39 5.01 3.04 4.16
C TYR A 39 5.99 1.93 4.52
N SER A 40 5.44 0.73 4.77
CA SER A 40 6.18 -0.53 4.94
C SER A 40 5.52 -1.60 4.07
N GLY A 41 6.31 -2.35 3.29
CA GLY A 41 5.80 -3.39 2.40
C GLY A 41 6.84 -3.88 1.39
N ASN A 42 6.44 -4.14 0.15
CA ASN A 42 7.34 -4.66 -0.89
C ASN A 42 8.51 -3.71 -1.20
N LEU A 43 8.31 -2.38 -1.14
CA LEU A 43 9.42 -1.41 -1.29
C LEU A 43 10.46 -1.49 -0.17
N THR A 44 10.10 -2.03 0.99
CA THR A 44 10.98 -2.11 2.16
C THR A 44 11.56 -3.52 2.37
N SER A 45 11.14 -4.50 1.56
CA SER A 45 11.62 -5.88 1.59
C SER A 45 12.35 -6.24 0.28
N GLY A 46 13.61 -6.66 0.37
CA GLY A 46 14.38 -7.14 -0.80
C GLY A 46 15.30 -6.12 -1.49
N GLY A 47 15.54 -4.96 -0.88
CA GLY A 47 16.50 -3.98 -1.42
C GLY A 47 16.18 -2.55 -1.01
N ALA A 48 15.98 -2.33 0.29
CA ALA A 48 15.82 -1.02 0.92
C ALA A 48 16.82 0.05 0.40
N ASP A 49 18.02 -0.39 0.01
CA ASP A 49 19.09 0.45 -0.54
C ASP A 49 18.89 0.88 -2.01
N SER A 50 17.97 0.24 -2.75
CA SER A 50 17.71 0.54 -4.17
C SER A 50 16.73 1.69 -4.38
N VAL A 51 15.88 1.96 -3.38
CA VAL A 51 14.91 3.06 -3.44
C VAL A 51 15.50 4.26 -2.74
N THR A 52 15.90 5.27 -3.53
CA THR A 52 16.45 6.53 -3.01
C THR A 52 15.46 7.67 -3.17
N ALA A 53 15.75 8.81 -2.54
CA ALA A 53 14.97 10.02 -2.74
C ALA A 53 14.81 10.36 -4.24
N GLY A 54 13.58 10.67 -4.64
CA GLY A 54 13.22 10.96 -6.03
C GLY A 54 12.87 9.74 -6.88
N ALA A 55 13.11 8.51 -6.40
CA ALA A 55 12.70 7.30 -7.10
C ALA A 55 11.18 7.31 -7.30
N LYS A 56 10.74 6.96 -8.51
CA LYS A 56 9.32 6.86 -8.86
C LYS A 56 8.71 5.63 -8.20
N VAL A 57 7.47 5.75 -7.74
CA VAL A 57 6.70 4.66 -7.16
C VAL A 57 5.52 4.35 -8.04
N TYR A 58 5.25 3.06 -8.24
CA TYR A 58 4.26 2.53 -9.16
C TYR A 58 3.30 1.58 -8.45
N ALA A 59 2.05 1.51 -8.93
CA ALA A 59 1.10 0.48 -8.53
C ALA A 59 1.36 -0.79 -9.35
N ASP A 60 1.75 -1.87 -8.66
CA ASP A 60 2.11 -3.17 -9.23
C ASP A 60 0.86 -3.96 -9.62
N ALA A 61 0.71 -4.23 -10.91
CA ALA A 61 -0.46 -4.94 -11.44
C ALA A 61 -0.39 -6.46 -11.20
N LEU A 62 0.79 -7.03 -10.94
CA LEU A 62 0.99 -8.47 -10.73
C LEU A 62 1.01 -8.86 -9.25
N ARG A 63 1.32 -7.92 -8.35
CA ARG A 63 1.31 -8.11 -6.89
C ARG A 63 0.06 -7.57 -6.21
N GLN A 64 -1.10 -7.74 -6.86
CA GLN A 64 -2.41 -7.38 -6.28
C GLN A 64 -2.51 -5.89 -5.87
N GLY A 65 -1.82 -5.00 -6.58
CA GLY A 65 -1.86 -3.55 -6.31
C GLY A 65 -0.87 -3.05 -5.27
N ASP A 66 0.13 -3.84 -4.88
CA ASP A 66 1.20 -3.38 -4.00
C ASP A 66 2.07 -2.28 -4.67
N LEU A 67 2.94 -1.62 -3.89
CA LEU A 67 3.82 -0.58 -4.39
C LEU A 67 5.16 -1.16 -4.88
N SER A 68 5.63 -0.66 -6.03
CA SER A 68 6.90 -1.05 -6.65
C SER A 68 7.75 0.16 -7.06
N SER A 69 9.05 -0.05 -7.20
CA SER A 69 10.01 0.93 -7.73
C SER A 69 10.26 0.75 -9.24
N SER A 70 9.57 -0.20 -9.88
CA SER A 70 9.78 -0.55 -11.29
C SER A 70 8.66 -0.02 -12.17
N ALA A 71 9.02 0.64 -13.27
CA ALA A 71 8.05 1.11 -14.26
C ALA A 71 7.46 -0.03 -15.11
N THR A 72 8.11 -1.19 -15.12
CA THR A 72 7.79 -2.34 -15.96
C THR A 72 7.87 -3.63 -15.17
N GLU A 73 6.98 -4.56 -15.47
CA GLU A 73 7.08 -5.93 -14.94
C GLU A 73 8.30 -6.68 -15.49
N SER A 74 8.90 -7.55 -14.68
CA SER A 74 9.95 -8.49 -15.12
C SER A 74 9.43 -9.51 -16.16
N THR A 75 8.11 -9.70 -16.26
CA THR A 75 7.49 -10.65 -17.19
C THR A 75 6.23 -10.03 -17.78
N GLY A 76 6.18 -9.84 -19.10
CA GLY A 76 4.96 -9.46 -19.83
C GLY A 76 4.81 -7.99 -20.22
N GLY A 77 5.76 -7.10 -19.88
CA GLY A 77 5.85 -5.76 -20.48
C GLY A 77 4.69 -4.80 -20.17
N ALA A 78 3.87 -5.06 -19.15
CA ALA A 78 2.86 -4.11 -18.72
C ALA A 78 3.55 -2.86 -18.13
N SER A 79 3.19 -1.69 -18.63
CA SER A 79 3.59 -0.42 -18.00
C SER A 79 2.79 -0.25 -16.72
N GLN A 80 3.48 -0.07 -15.61
CA GLN A 80 2.84 0.24 -14.34
C GLN A 80 2.46 1.72 -14.28
N VAL A 81 1.42 2.05 -13.51
CA VAL A 81 0.98 3.43 -13.29
C VAL A 81 1.82 4.04 -12.19
N GLN A 82 2.49 5.17 -12.48
CA GLN A 82 3.19 5.92 -11.45
C GLN A 82 2.16 6.57 -10.51
N VAL A 83 2.33 6.37 -9.21
CA VAL A 83 1.43 6.90 -8.16
C VAL A 83 2.11 7.87 -7.20
N GLY A 84 3.43 8.02 -7.30
CA GLY A 84 4.18 8.91 -6.43
C GLY A 84 5.70 8.84 -6.60
N LYS A 85 6.40 9.23 -5.53
CA LYS A 85 7.85 9.12 -5.41
C LYS A 85 8.31 8.93 -3.97
N ALA A 86 9.47 8.31 -3.79
CA ALA A 86 10.16 8.24 -2.51
C ALA A 86 10.82 9.58 -2.16
N LEU A 87 10.85 9.90 -0.86
CA LEU A 87 11.51 11.10 -0.31
C LEU A 87 12.82 10.78 0.43
N GLY A 88 13.15 9.50 0.58
CA GLY A 88 14.36 9.00 1.22
C GLY A 88 14.55 7.52 0.94
N SER A 89 15.63 6.96 1.49
CA SER A 89 15.79 5.51 1.62
C SER A 89 14.91 4.97 2.73
N VAL A 90 14.84 3.65 2.84
CA VAL A 90 14.23 3.00 4.00
C VAL A 90 15.03 3.36 5.26
N ASP A 91 14.32 3.59 6.36
CA ASP A 91 14.91 3.87 7.67
C ASP A 91 15.23 2.57 8.45
N ALA A 92 15.78 2.73 9.66
CA ALA A 92 16.17 1.61 10.51
C ALA A 92 14.97 0.78 11.01
N ASP A 93 13.76 1.35 10.97
CA ASP A 93 12.52 0.70 11.43
C ASP A 93 11.79 -0.01 10.27
N GLY A 94 12.37 0.01 9.06
CA GLY A 94 11.82 -0.67 7.88
C GLY A 94 10.73 0.13 7.16
N PHE A 95 10.71 1.45 7.32
CA PHE A 95 9.76 2.34 6.68
C PHE A 95 10.42 3.25 5.64
N ILE A 96 9.65 3.66 4.63
CA ILE A 96 10.06 4.65 3.65
C ILE A 96 9.04 5.79 3.56
N LEU A 97 9.55 7.03 3.45
CA LEU A 97 8.71 8.20 3.29
C LEU A 97 8.33 8.39 1.81
N LEU A 98 7.03 8.40 1.52
CA LEU A 98 6.50 8.52 0.17
C LEU A 98 5.70 9.81 0.01
N LYS A 99 5.87 10.49 -1.13
CA LYS A 99 4.90 11.47 -1.62
C LYS A 99 3.97 10.78 -2.61
N ILE A 100 2.71 10.66 -2.25
CA ILE A 100 1.62 10.22 -3.13
C ILE A 100 1.13 11.42 -3.93
N ASP A 101 0.98 11.24 -5.24
CA ASP A 101 0.57 12.27 -6.19
C ASP A 101 -0.08 11.60 -7.41
N LEU A 102 -1.35 11.18 -7.26
CA LEU A 102 -2.17 10.60 -8.33
C LEU A 102 -2.60 11.64 -9.37
#